data_AF-A0A7S1USU5-F1
#
_entry.id   AF-A0A7S1USU5-F1
#
_cell.length_a   1.000
_cell.length_b   1.000
_cell.length_c   1.000
_cell.angle_alpha   90.00
_cell.angle_beta   90.00
_cell.angle_gamma   90.00
#
_symmetry.space_group_name_H-M   'P 1'
#
loop_
_entity.id
_entity.type
_entity.pdbx_description
1 polymer ?
#
loop_
_entity_poly.entity_id
_entity_poly.type
_entity_poly.pdbx_seq_one_letter_code
_entity_poly.pdbx_strand_id
1 'polypeptide(L)'
;ISAIARRFREQSVIQELRVNPEDVYYFSQILKLFKSGVLLLDEVDLLLHPLKSELNWPIGIKDPIDYSRSRMGIGLRWEIQWHLIDAIFYASTKKMSVAFKDSREAITILENISNAIQTGLANKFMQVTPHLVLLNKGFYHKELKGLMARWQLLYLRNKRLPSVEDRHLLSYMVNGPNKDSAAASAVSVALER
;
A
#
# COMPACT_ATOMS: atom_id res chain seq x y z
N ILE A 1 -2.51 -3.12 23.10
CA ILE A 1 -1.31 -2.24 23.08
C ILE A 1 -0.52 -2.60 21.83
N SER A 2 -0.20 -1.62 20.97
CA SER A 2 0.57 -1.85 19.73
C SER A 2 1.89 -2.56 20.05
N ALA A 3 2.34 -3.48 19.19
CA ALA A 3 3.63 -4.17 19.34
C ALA A 3 4.80 -3.20 19.52
N ILE A 4 4.70 -2.01 18.93
CA ILE A 4 5.66 -0.91 19.07
C ILE A 4 5.67 -0.35 20.49
N ALA A 5 4.49 -0.10 21.08
CA ALA A 5 4.37 0.41 22.43
C ALA A 5 4.85 -0.60 23.49
N ARG A 6 4.73 -1.91 23.20
CA ARG A 6 5.29 -2.97 24.06
C ARG A 6 6.82 -2.98 24.01
N ARG A 7 7.40 -2.88 22.80
CA ARG A 7 8.87 -2.82 22.58
C ARG A 7 9.53 -1.63 23.27
N PHE A 8 8.93 -0.45 23.18
CA PHE A 8 9.45 0.75 23.86
C PHE A 8 9.47 0.59 25.39
N ARG A 9 8.43 -0.03 25.95
CA ARG A 9 8.32 -0.27 27.39
C ARG A 9 9.30 -1.35 27.89
N GLU A 10 9.57 -2.34 27.05
CA GLU A 10 10.55 -3.39 27.32
C GLU A 10 12.01 -2.89 27.19
N GLN A 11 12.26 -1.84 26.40
CA GLN A 11 13.59 -1.24 26.21
C GLN A 11 13.91 -0.08 27.17
N SER A 12 12.90 0.49 27.86
CA SER A 12 13.13 1.58 28.80
C SER A 12 13.75 1.06 30.10
N VAL A 13 15.06 1.26 30.26
CA VAL A 13 15.78 0.99 31.51
C VAL A 13 15.59 2.18 32.45
N ILE A 14 14.96 1.97 33.61
CA ILE A 14 14.91 2.98 34.67
C ILE A 14 16.29 3.01 35.32
N GLN A 15 17.04 4.08 35.07
CA GLN A 15 18.34 4.30 35.69
C GLN A 15 18.17 5.29 36.84
N GLU A 16 18.48 4.86 38.07
CA GLU A 16 18.57 5.77 39.20
C GLU A 16 19.82 6.64 39.04
N LEU A 17 19.60 7.89 38.63
CA LEU A 17 20.65 8.88 38.51
C LEU A 17 20.70 9.71 39.79
N ARG A 18 21.88 9.84 40.41
CA ARG A 18 22.13 10.87 41.42
C ARG A 18 22.25 12.21 40.69
N VAL A 19 21.19 13.02 40.77
CA VAL A 19 21.15 14.35 40.17
C VAL A 19 21.45 15.39 41.25
N ASN A 20 22.29 16.38 40.95
CA ASN A 20 22.56 17.49 41.87
C ASN A 20 21.27 18.34 42.04
N PRO A 21 20.83 18.64 43.28
CA PRO A 21 19.66 19.50 43.51
C PRO A 21 19.73 20.86 42.80
N GLU A 22 20.93 21.42 42.61
CA GLU A 22 21.13 22.67 41.88
C GLU A 22 20.75 22.54 40.40
N ASP A 23 21.11 21.42 39.76
CA ASP A 23 20.74 21.14 38.37
C ASP A 23 19.22 21.08 38.22
N VAL A 24 18.54 20.40 39.14
CA VAL A 24 17.06 20.32 39.15
C VAL A 24 16.44 21.71 39.28
N TYR A 25 17.01 22.56 40.13
CA TYR A 25 16.57 23.95 40.26
C TYR A 25 16.72 24.71 38.94
N TYR A 26 17.90 24.72 38.32
CA TYR A 26 18.13 25.40 37.06
C TYR A 26 17.24 24.86 35.93
N PHE A 27 17.09 23.53 35.82
CA PHE A 27 16.17 22.92 34.86
C PHE A 27 14.74 23.39 35.07
N SER A 28 14.28 23.47 36.32
CA SER A 28 12.92 23.97 36.60
C SER A 28 12.73 25.43 36.17
N GLN A 29 13.76 26.27 36.28
CA GLN A 29 13.71 27.67 35.84
C GLN A 29 13.74 27.78 34.31
N ILE A 30 14.58 26.98 33.65
CA ILE A 30 14.62 26.89 32.18
C ILE A 30 13.26 26.43 31.63
N LEU A 31 12.63 25.44 32.26
CA LEU A 31 11.29 24.98 31.86
C LEU A 31 10.22 26.06 32.06
N LYS A 32 10.32 26.90 33.10
CA LYS A 32 9.44 28.06 33.27
C LYS A 32 9.62 29.07 32.14
N LEU A 33 10.87 29.35 31.76
CA LEU A 33 11.20 30.24 30.63
C LEU A 33 10.61 29.70 29.32
N PHE A 34 10.78 28.40 29.04
CA PHE A 34 10.21 27.76 27.85
C PHE A 34 8.68 27.77 27.85
N LYS A 35 8.02 27.60 29.01
CA LYS A 35 6.56 27.71 29.13
C LYS A 35 6.02 29.10 28.79
N SER A 36 6.79 30.15 29.06
CA SER A 36 6.43 31.54 28.73
C SER A 36 6.94 32.00 27.36
N GLY A 37 7.83 31.24 26.73
CA GLY A 37 8.46 31.62 25.46
C GLY A 37 7.52 31.42 24.27
N VAL A 38 7.71 32.25 23.25
CA VAL A 38 7.10 32.04 21.93
C VAL A 38 8.15 31.38 21.04
N LEU A 39 7.83 30.20 20.51
CA LEU A 39 8.68 29.48 19.58
C LEU A 39 8.33 29.89 18.15
N LEU A 40 9.30 30.43 17.40
CA LEU A 40 9.17 30.64 15.96
C LEU A 40 9.69 29.38 15.25
N LEU A 41 8.82 28.78 14.44
CA LEU A 41 9.12 27.56 13.70
C LEU A 41 9.10 27.89 12.20
N ASP A 42 10.24 27.69 11.56
CA ASP A 42 10.38 27.77 10.10
C ASP A 42 10.14 26.39 9.47
N GLU A 43 9.71 26.34 8.21
CA GLU A 43 9.47 25.09 7.47
C GLU A 43 8.52 24.12 8.20
N VAL A 44 7.35 24.62 8.61
CA VAL A 44 6.35 23.89 9.42
C VAL A 44 5.89 22.58 8.76
N ASP A 45 5.87 22.51 7.43
CA ASP A 45 5.53 21.30 6.68
C ASP A 45 6.61 20.21 6.83
N LEU A 46 7.90 20.56 6.83
CA LEU A 46 9.01 19.65 7.14
C LEU A 46 9.00 19.25 8.63
N LEU A 47 8.78 20.22 9.54
CA LEU A 47 8.68 19.98 10.98
C LEU A 47 7.50 19.10 11.36
N LEU A 48 6.41 19.09 10.60
CA LEU A 48 5.25 18.22 10.82
C LEU A 48 5.22 17.03 9.85
N HIS A 49 6.24 16.87 9.00
CA HIS A 49 6.27 15.81 8.00
C HIS A 49 6.36 14.45 8.69
N PRO A 50 5.38 13.53 8.49
CA PRO A 50 5.26 12.29 9.27
C PRO A 50 6.47 11.35 9.13
N LEU A 51 7.27 11.49 8.07
CA LEU A 51 8.45 10.65 7.79
C LEU A 51 9.80 11.35 7.90
N LYS A 52 9.81 12.69 8.02
CA LYS A 52 11.04 13.50 7.94
C LYS A 52 11.24 14.41 9.14
N SER A 53 10.16 14.72 9.86
CA SER A 53 10.20 15.59 11.03
C SER A 53 11.18 15.08 12.06
N GLU A 54 12.11 15.95 12.44
CA GLU A 54 13.07 15.75 13.52
C GLU A 54 12.39 15.79 14.89
N LEU A 55 11.15 16.32 14.99
CA LEU A 55 10.34 16.24 16.22
C LEU A 55 9.94 14.80 16.56
N ASN A 56 10.02 13.87 15.61
CA ASN A 56 9.80 12.44 15.84
C ASN A 56 11.07 11.72 16.35
N TRP A 57 12.08 12.45 16.85
CA TRP A 57 13.32 11.87 17.36
C TRP A 57 13.15 11.19 18.74
N PRO A 58 13.77 10.02 18.97
CA PRO A 58 14.52 9.23 18.01
C PRO A 58 13.60 8.46 17.05
N ILE A 59 13.78 8.74 15.75
CA ILE A 59 13.21 7.89 14.70
C ILE A 59 14.05 6.62 14.78
N GLY A 60 13.45 5.53 15.29
CA GLY A 60 14.13 4.23 15.39
C GLY A 60 14.65 3.72 14.04
N ILE A 61 15.06 2.45 13.99
CA ILE A 61 15.60 1.85 12.77
C ILE A 61 14.58 2.00 11.62
N LYS A 62 15.04 2.56 10.50
CA LYS A 62 14.22 2.74 9.30
C LYS A 62 14.08 1.40 8.59
N ASP A 63 12.99 0.70 8.88
CA ASP A 63 12.63 -0.51 8.15
C ASP A 63 11.99 -0.15 6.79
N PRO A 64 12.37 -0.84 5.69
CA PRO A 64 11.67 -0.69 4.42
C PRO A 64 10.19 -1.01 4.57
N ILE A 65 9.33 -0.23 3.91
CA ILE A 65 7.90 -0.52 3.85
C ILE A 65 7.70 -1.87 3.12
N ASP A 66 6.70 -2.65 3.55
CA ASP A 66 6.37 -3.94 2.97
C ASP A 66 6.30 -3.90 1.44
N TYR A 67 7.00 -4.84 0.80
CA TYR A 67 7.11 -4.98 -0.66
C TYR A 67 7.79 -3.81 -1.39
N SER A 68 8.35 -2.83 -0.68
CA SER A 68 9.27 -1.85 -1.29
C SER A 68 10.61 -2.49 -1.64
N ARG A 69 11.02 -3.53 -0.90
CA ARG A 69 12.15 -4.42 -1.23
C ARG A 69 11.68 -5.86 -1.09
N SER A 70 11.77 -6.65 -2.15
CA SER A 70 11.32 -8.04 -2.15
C SER A 70 12.25 -8.91 -3.01
N ARG A 71 12.17 -10.24 -2.85
CA ARG A 71 12.86 -11.19 -3.73
C ARG A 71 12.45 -11.05 -5.20
N MET A 72 11.25 -10.52 -5.46
CA MET A 72 10.69 -10.31 -6.80
C MET A 72 11.12 -8.97 -7.43
N GLY A 73 11.86 -8.14 -6.70
CA GLY A 73 12.35 -6.84 -7.16
C GLY A 73 12.18 -5.72 -6.15
N ILE A 74 12.67 -4.54 -6.54
CA ILE A 74 12.55 -3.29 -5.78
C ILE A 74 11.30 -2.56 -6.26
N GLY A 75 10.51 -2.01 -5.35
CA GLY A 75 9.37 -1.17 -5.69
C GLY A 75 8.11 -1.92 -6.13
N LEU A 76 8.00 -3.22 -5.83
CA LEU A 76 6.79 -4.03 -6.10
C LEU A 76 5.53 -3.36 -5.53
N ARG A 77 5.65 -2.74 -4.34
CA ARG A 77 4.60 -1.94 -3.68
C ARG A 77 4.12 -0.73 -4.51
N TRP A 78 4.78 -0.29 -5.56
CA TRP A 78 4.34 0.88 -6.33
C TRP A 78 4.02 0.48 -7.77
N GLU A 79 4.83 -0.43 -8.33
CA GLU A 79 4.64 -0.94 -9.68
C GLU A 79 3.28 -1.63 -9.85
N ILE A 80 2.82 -2.40 -8.85
CA ILE A 80 1.54 -3.12 -8.97
C ILE A 80 0.34 -2.15 -9.07
N GLN A 81 0.40 -1.01 -8.38
CA GLN A 81 -0.64 0.01 -8.39
C GLN A 81 -0.66 0.70 -9.75
N TRP A 82 0.51 1.06 -10.28
CA TRP A 82 0.61 1.62 -11.63
C TRP A 82 0.08 0.64 -12.67
N HIS A 83 0.43 -0.63 -12.56
CA HIS A 83 -0.11 -1.68 -13.43
C HIS A 83 -1.63 -1.73 -13.34
N LEU A 84 -2.22 -1.78 -12.14
CA LEU A 84 -3.68 -1.81 -11.98
C LEU A 84 -4.38 -0.54 -12.51
N ILE A 85 -3.79 0.64 -12.27
CA ILE A 85 -4.34 1.93 -12.68
C ILE A 85 -4.26 2.10 -14.21
N ASP A 86 -3.27 1.49 -14.88
CA ASP A 86 -3.16 1.46 -16.34
C ASP A 86 -4.46 0.96 -16.99
N ALA A 87 -5.08 -0.10 -16.43
CA ALA A 87 -6.32 -0.64 -16.97
C ALA A 87 -7.51 0.33 -16.88
N ILE A 88 -7.51 1.21 -15.87
CA ILE A 88 -8.54 2.23 -15.72
C ILE A 88 -8.35 3.33 -16.77
N PHE A 89 -7.13 3.82 -16.95
CA PHE A 89 -6.84 4.83 -17.98
C PHE A 89 -6.95 4.28 -19.40
N TYR A 90 -6.69 3.00 -19.60
CA TYR A 90 -6.89 2.33 -20.89
C TYR A 90 -8.33 2.46 -21.36
N ALA A 91 -9.31 2.37 -20.46
CA ALA A 91 -10.73 2.47 -20.82
C ALA A 91 -11.12 3.81 -21.47
N SER A 92 -10.36 4.89 -21.18
CA SER A 92 -10.59 6.21 -21.76
C SER A 92 -9.61 6.54 -22.89
N THR A 93 -8.34 6.14 -22.77
CA THR A 93 -7.27 6.56 -23.68
C THR A 93 -6.95 5.55 -24.77
N LYS A 94 -7.34 4.28 -24.57
CA LYS A 94 -6.93 3.12 -25.38
C LYS A 94 -5.40 3.00 -25.54
N LYS A 95 -4.64 3.56 -24.61
CA LYS A 95 -3.17 3.50 -24.58
C LYS A 95 -2.72 2.68 -23.38
N MET A 96 -1.83 1.72 -23.63
CA MET A 96 -1.17 0.93 -22.60
C MET A 96 0.19 1.58 -22.27
N SER A 97 0.39 1.94 -21.00
CA SER A 97 1.65 2.51 -20.51
C SER A 97 2.65 1.45 -20.03
N VAL A 98 2.15 0.27 -19.67
CA VAL A 98 2.98 -0.86 -19.22
C VAL A 98 3.59 -1.63 -20.40
N ALA A 99 4.67 -2.38 -20.13
CA ALA A 99 5.46 -3.11 -21.12
C ALA A 99 4.81 -4.45 -21.57
N PHE A 100 3.56 -4.42 -22.02
CA PHE A 100 2.83 -5.61 -22.52
C PHE A 100 2.20 -5.39 -23.91
N LYS A 101 2.71 -4.41 -24.69
CA LYS A 101 2.10 -3.98 -25.96
C LYS A 101 1.98 -5.09 -27.00
N ASP A 102 2.90 -6.04 -26.99
CA ASP A 102 2.91 -7.18 -27.92
C ASP A 102 2.11 -8.40 -27.40
N SER A 103 1.60 -8.34 -26.17
CA SER A 103 0.82 -9.41 -25.57
C SER A 103 -0.66 -9.33 -25.99
N ARG A 104 -1.09 -10.28 -26.82
CA ARG A 104 -2.50 -10.44 -27.21
C ARG A 104 -3.42 -10.67 -26.01
N GLU A 105 -2.91 -11.39 -25.00
CA GLU A 105 -3.64 -11.62 -23.76
C GLU A 105 -3.84 -10.31 -22.98
N ALA A 106 -2.80 -9.48 -22.88
CA ALA A 106 -2.89 -8.18 -22.22
C ALA A 106 -3.94 -7.28 -22.87
N ILE A 107 -3.90 -7.16 -24.21
CA ILE A 107 -4.87 -6.38 -24.97
C ILE A 107 -6.29 -6.90 -24.74
N THR A 108 -6.47 -8.23 -24.76
CA THR A 108 -7.78 -8.86 -24.53
C THR A 108 -8.33 -8.54 -23.14
N ILE A 109 -7.49 -8.63 -22.09
CA ILE A 109 -7.89 -8.29 -20.72
C ILE A 109 -8.28 -6.81 -20.61
N LEU A 110 -7.48 -5.91 -21.18
CA LEU A 110 -7.72 -4.48 -21.16
C LEU A 110 -8.99 -4.08 -21.93
N GLU A 111 -9.25 -4.70 -23.07
CA GLU A 111 -10.50 -4.50 -23.81
C GLU A 111 -11.73 -4.98 -23.03
N ASN A 112 -11.64 -6.14 -22.36
CA ASN A 112 -12.72 -6.61 -21.49
C ASN A 112 -12.98 -5.65 -20.32
N ILE A 113 -11.92 -5.12 -19.68
CA ILE A 113 -12.05 -4.11 -18.62
C ILE A 113 -12.69 -2.83 -19.17
N SER A 114 -12.23 -2.37 -20.33
CA SER A 114 -12.79 -1.20 -21.00
C SER A 114 -14.28 -1.37 -21.28
N ASN A 115 -14.70 -2.51 -21.82
CA ASN A 115 -16.10 -2.81 -22.14
C ASN A 115 -16.98 -2.87 -20.89
N ALA A 116 -16.45 -3.46 -19.80
CA ALA A 116 -17.13 -3.47 -18.51
C ALA A 116 -17.32 -2.03 -17.99
N ILE A 117 -16.28 -1.19 -18.03
CA ILE A 117 -16.37 0.22 -17.60
C ILE A 117 -17.40 0.98 -18.43
N GLN A 118 -17.40 0.85 -19.76
CA GLN A 118 -18.39 1.51 -20.62
C GLN A 118 -19.82 1.07 -20.31
N THR A 119 -20.03 -0.21 -20.02
CA THR A 119 -21.31 -0.75 -19.57
C THR A 119 -21.70 -0.19 -18.21
N GLY A 120 -20.75 -0.05 -17.28
CA GLY A 120 -20.96 0.57 -15.97
C GLY A 120 -21.35 2.05 -16.08
N LEU A 121 -20.76 2.78 -17.01
CA LEU A 121 -21.11 4.18 -17.31
C LEU A 121 -22.51 4.29 -17.91
N ALA A 122 -22.84 3.48 -18.92
CA ALA A 122 -24.15 3.47 -19.56
C ALA A 122 -25.28 3.16 -18.55
N ASN A 123 -25.02 2.27 -17.59
CA ASN A 123 -25.98 1.89 -16.55
C ASN A 123 -25.92 2.76 -15.28
N LYS A 124 -25.14 3.85 -15.28
CA LYS A 124 -24.97 4.75 -14.11
C LYS A 124 -24.43 4.05 -12.85
N PHE A 125 -23.72 2.95 -13.01
CA PHE A 125 -22.96 2.29 -11.94
C PHE A 125 -21.58 2.91 -11.74
N MET A 126 -21.13 3.73 -12.69
CA MET A 126 -19.91 4.51 -12.64
C MET A 126 -20.16 5.91 -13.19
N GLN A 127 -19.30 6.86 -12.87
CA GLN A 127 -19.33 8.24 -13.35
C GLN A 127 -17.92 8.68 -13.76
N VAL A 128 -17.78 9.57 -14.75
CA VAL A 128 -16.47 10.03 -15.26
C VAL A 128 -16.04 11.40 -14.70
N THR A 129 -16.98 12.20 -14.19
CA THR A 129 -16.70 13.57 -13.73
C THR A 129 -16.64 13.63 -12.20
N PRO A 130 -15.59 14.18 -11.57
CA PRO A 130 -14.38 14.78 -12.17
C PRO A 130 -13.33 13.75 -12.64
N HIS A 131 -13.41 12.51 -12.16
CA HIS A 131 -12.62 11.35 -12.62
C HIS A 131 -13.50 10.10 -12.57
N LEU A 132 -12.98 8.94 -12.99
CA LEU A 132 -13.73 7.68 -12.95
C LEU A 132 -14.02 7.29 -11.49
N VAL A 133 -15.30 7.33 -11.11
CA VAL A 133 -15.80 6.98 -9.79
C VAL A 133 -16.73 5.79 -9.89
N LEU A 134 -16.50 4.78 -9.04
CA LEU A 134 -17.41 3.65 -8.87
C LEU A 134 -18.58 4.05 -7.96
N LEU A 135 -19.80 3.96 -8.46
CA LEU A 135 -21.02 4.27 -7.70
C LEU A 135 -21.66 3.01 -7.10
N ASN A 136 -21.53 1.86 -7.77
CA ASN A 136 -22.14 0.60 -7.35
C ASN A 136 -21.11 -0.50 -7.05
N LYS A 137 -21.00 -0.89 -5.77
CA LYS A 137 -20.08 -1.95 -5.34
C LYS A 137 -20.45 -3.34 -5.87
N GLY A 138 -21.73 -3.64 -6.03
CA GLY A 138 -22.22 -4.91 -6.57
C GLY A 138 -21.75 -5.12 -8.01
N PHE A 139 -21.84 -4.08 -8.84
CA PHE A 139 -21.29 -4.06 -10.20
C PHE A 139 -19.78 -4.35 -10.19
N TYR A 140 -19.00 -3.70 -9.32
CA TYR A 140 -17.57 -3.97 -9.20
C TYR A 140 -17.29 -5.43 -8.90
N HIS A 141 -17.96 -6.00 -7.89
CA HIS A 141 -17.71 -7.39 -7.48
C HIS A 141 -18.09 -8.41 -8.55
N LYS A 142 -19.17 -8.15 -9.29
CA LYS A 142 -19.72 -9.07 -10.29
C LYS A 142 -18.99 -8.98 -11.64
N GLU A 143 -18.73 -7.77 -12.13
CA GLU A 143 -18.31 -7.54 -13.51
C GLU A 143 -16.82 -7.13 -13.62
N LEU A 144 -16.30 -6.34 -12.67
CA LEU A 144 -14.96 -5.72 -12.81
C LEU A 144 -13.86 -6.44 -12.02
N LYS A 145 -14.15 -6.92 -10.81
CA LYS A 145 -13.16 -7.49 -9.89
C LYS A 145 -12.39 -8.66 -10.49
N GLY A 146 -13.10 -9.58 -11.15
CA GLY A 146 -12.48 -10.74 -11.81
C GLY A 146 -11.53 -10.32 -12.94
N LEU A 147 -11.90 -9.30 -13.72
CA LEU A 147 -11.06 -8.77 -14.79
C LEU A 147 -9.81 -8.09 -14.25
N MET A 148 -9.96 -7.28 -13.18
CA MET A 148 -8.83 -6.65 -12.50
C MET A 148 -7.87 -7.69 -11.90
N ALA A 149 -8.39 -8.80 -11.35
CA ALA A 149 -7.56 -9.90 -10.85
C ALA A 149 -6.77 -10.60 -11.96
N ARG A 150 -7.37 -10.81 -13.14
CA ARG A 150 -6.66 -11.33 -14.33
C ARG A 150 -5.55 -10.39 -14.78
N TRP A 151 -5.83 -9.09 -14.82
CA TRP A 151 -4.83 -8.09 -15.16
C TRP A 151 -3.66 -8.08 -14.17
N GLN A 152 -3.97 -8.20 -12.89
CA GLN A 152 -2.97 -8.31 -11.83
C GLN A 152 -2.14 -9.60 -11.93
N LEU A 153 -2.78 -10.73 -12.25
CA LEU A 153 -2.11 -12.01 -12.41
C LEU A 153 -1.09 -11.97 -13.55
N LEU A 154 -1.41 -11.33 -14.68
CA LEU A 154 -0.46 -11.14 -15.79
C LEU A 154 0.84 -10.45 -15.32
N TYR A 155 0.72 -9.42 -14.49
CA TYR A 155 1.89 -8.76 -13.90
C TYR A 155 2.68 -9.70 -12.98
N LEU A 156 2.00 -10.44 -12.11
CA LEU A 156 2.66 -11.36 -11.18
C LEU A 156 3.40 -12.48 -11.93
N ARG A 157 2.83 -12.99 -13.02
CA ARG A 157 3.48 -13.96 -13.91
C ARG A 157 4.77 -13.41 -14.52
N ASN A 158 4.76 -12.16 -14.98
CA ASN A 158 5.97 -11.50 -15.47
C ASN A 158 7.05 -11.35 -14.39
N LYS A 159 6.66 -11.26 -13.11
CA LYS A 159 7.58 -11.23 -11.96
C LYS A 159 8.01 -12.61 -11.46
N ARG A 160 7.84 -13.66 -12.27
CA ARG A 160 8.27 -15.05 -12.00
C ARG A 160 7.61 -15.65 -10.74
N LEU A 161 6.31 -15.43 -10.58
CA LEU A 161 5.51 -16.10 -9.54
C LEU A 161 5.66 -17.63 -9.64
N PRO A 162 5.73 -18.37 -8.52
CA PRO A 162 5.76 -19.83 -8.51
C PRO A 162 4.68 -20.50 -9.37
N SER A 163 4.98 -21.73 -9.83
CA SER A 163 4.09 -22.51 -10.69
C SER A 163 2.89 -23.06 -9.89
N VAL A 164 1.89 -22.21 -9.69
CA VAL A 164 0.55 -22.55 -9.20
C VAL A 164 -0.42 -22.42 -10.36
N GLU A 165 -1.46 -23.23 -10.49
CA GLU A 165 -2.44 -23.05 -11.57
C GLU A 165 -3.17 -21.70 -11.45
N ASP A 166 -3.40 -21.03 -12.59
CA ASP A 166 -4.03 -19.70 -12.63
C ASP A 166 -5.41 -19.67 -11.96
N ARG A 167 -6.19 -20.76 -12.02
CA ARG A 167 -7.49 -20.84 -11.34
C ARG A 167 -7.39 -20.66 -9.83
N HIS A 168 -6.34 -21.20 -9.21
CA HIS A 168 -6.13 -21.09 -7.77
C HIS A 168 -5.67 -19.68 -7.41
N LEU A 169 -4.77 -19.09 -8.22
CA LEU A 169 -4.32 -17.72 -8.03
C LEU A 169 -5.47 -16.71 -8.16
N LEU A 170 -6.27 -16.83 -9.21
CA LEU A 170 -7.45 -15.98 -9.42
C LEU A 170 -8.46 -16.14 -8.30
N SER A 171 -8.75 -17.37 -7.87
CA SER A 171 -9.66 -17.60 -6.73
C SER A 171 -9.12 -16.97 -5.45
N TYR A 172 -7.84 -17.14 -5.16
CA TYR A 172 -7.18 -16.53 -4.00
C TYR A 172 -7.27 -15.00 -4.03
N MET A 173 -6.99 -14.36 -5.17
CA MET A 173 -7.03 -12.91 -5.33
C MET A 173 -8.46 -12.34 -5.25
N VAL A 174 -9.44 -13.05 -5.81
CA VAL A 174 -10.84 -12.59 -5.85
C VAL A 174 -11.57 -12.88 -4.55
N ASN A 175 -11.37 -14.05 -3.94
CA ASN A 175 -12.17 -14.52 -2.82
C ASN A 175 -11.44 -14.42 -1.47
N GLY A 176 -10.10 -14.36 -1.51
CA GLY A 176 -9.24 -14.40 -0.32
C GLY A 176 -9.01 -15.83 0.19
N PRO A 177 -8.07 -16.00 1.13
CA PRO A 177 -7.66 -17.32 1.64
C PRO A 177 -8.79 -18.09 2.33
N ASN A 178 -9.73 -17.38 2.96
CA ASN A 178 -10.76 -18.01 3.80
C ASN A 178 -11.93 -18.61 3.00
N LYS A 179 -12.07 -18.26 1.72
CA LYS A 179 -13.20 -18.69 0.89
C LYS A 179 -12.89 -19.90 0.01
N ASP A 180 -11.62 -20.14 -0.29
CA ASP A 180 -11.17 -21.26 -1.10
C ASP A 180 -9.93 -21.89 -0.46
N SER A 181 -10.17 -22.87 0.41
CA SER A 181 -9.11 -23.56 1.15
C SER A 181 -8.16 -24.32 0.22
N ALA A 182 -8.64 -24.79 -0.93
CA ALA A 182 -7.81 -25.50 -1.90
C ALA A 182 -6.85 -24.53 -2.59
N ALA A 183 -7.35 -23.37 -3.04
CA ALA A 183 -6.51 -22.31 -3.58
C ALA A 183 -5.51 -21.78 -2.54
N ALA A 184 -5.96 -21.56 -1.30
CA ALA A 184 -5.08 -21.11 -0.21
C ALA A 184 -3.95 -22.11 0.07
N SER A 185 -4.28 -23.41 0.14
CA SER A 185 -3.29 -24.47 0.33
C SER A 185 -2.30 -24.53 -0.83
N ALA A 186 -2.77 -24.49 -2.08
CA ALA A 186 -1.91 -24.51 -3.26
C ALA A 186 -0.93 -23.31 -3.28
N VAL A 187 -1.40 -22.12 -2.91
CA VAL A 187 -0.56 -20.92 -2.81
C VAL A 187 0.45 -21.02 -1.66
N SER A 188 0.03 -21.49 -0.47
CA SER A 188 0.94 -21.66 0.68
C SER A 188 2.08 -22.62 0.35
N VAL A 189 1.76 -23.80 -0.20
CA VAL A 189 2.74 -24.83 -0.58
C VAL A 189 3.75 -24.29 -1.60
N ALA A 190 3.31 -23.43 -2.52
CA ALA A 190 4.19 -22.87 -3.53
C ALA A 190 5.06 -21.71 -3.03
N LEU A 191 4.68 -21.03 -1.94
CA LEU A 191 5.45 -19.95 -1.31
C LEU A 191 6.45 -20.47 -0.26
N GLU A 192 6.20 -21.66 0.29
CA GLU A 192 7.10 -22.35 1.24
C GLU A 192 8.27 -23.08 0.56
N ARG A 193 8.23 -23.23 -0.77
CA ARG A 193 9.31 -23.79 -1.60
C ARG A 193 10.23 -22.69 -2.13
#